data_AF-F7R169-F1
#
_entry.id   AF-F7R169-F1
#
_cell.length_a   1.000
_cell.length_b   1.000
_cell.length_c   1.000
_cell.angle_alpha   90.00
_cell.angle_beta   90.00
_cell.angle_gamma   90.00
#
_symmetry.space_group_name_H-M   'P 1'
#
loop_
_entity.id
_entity.type
_entity.pdbx_description
1 polymer ?
#
loop_
_entity_poly.entity_id
_entity_poly.type
_entity_poly.pdbx_seq_one_letter_code
_entity_poly.pdbx_strand_id
1 'polypeptide(L)'
;MKSGLQYIANQRKTVYYAGNGQMQYGYQTVNGHHYYFNTVTGALEPLPSTGSSKTYAPSNQSTFSLNGHSYAVKSFSGTGTVPADNYVYAWTSLRNYYLFEYYGNAHKELASLHVGSPVVINGQTLHVREIITNVSNDGNAYDLVARKMQQYKAGWQTCEYAAYGSTLRLWFAN
;
A
#
# COMPACT_ATOMS: atom_id res chain seq x y z
N MET A 1 -18.40 -25.36 -21.91
CA MET A 1 -18.90 -24.39 -20.92
C MET A 1 -17.73 -23.61 -20.37
N LYS A 2 -17.84 -22.29 -20.17
CA LYS A 2 -16.77 -21.48 -19.57
C LYS A 2 -16.81 -21.68 -18.06
N SER A 3 -15.73 -22.18 -17.47
CA SER A 3 -15.52 -22.33 -16.02
C SER A 3 -14.22 -21.61 -15.64
N GLY A 4 -14.07 -21.24 -14.36
CA GLY A 4 -12.90 -20.51 -13.88
C GLY A 4 -13.11 -18.99 -13.79
N LEU A 5 -12.03 -18.29 -13.46
CA LEU A 5 -11.99 -16.83 -13.40
C LEU A 5 -12.07 -16.27 -14.83
N GLN A 6 -13.09 -15.49 -15.10
CA GLN A 6 -13.36 -14.93 -16.41
C GLN A 6 -13.43 -13.41 -16.34
N TYR A 7 -12.56 -12.75 -17.10
CA TYR A 7 -12.70 -11.31 -17.32
C TYR A 7 -13.76 -11.04 -18.40
N ILE A 8 -14.69 -10.15 -18.08
CA ILE A 8 -15.77 -9.68 -18.96
C ILE A 8 -15.44 -8.23 -19.35
N ALA A 9 -14.83 -8.05 -20.52
CA ALA A 9 -14.30 -6.76 -20.96
C ALA A 9 -15.39 -5.67 -21.12
N ASN A 10 -16.57 -6.03 -21.61
CA ASN A 10 -17.68 -5.09 -21.82
C ASN A 10 -18.29 -4.55 -20.51
N GLN A 11 -18.10 -5.25 -19.39
CA GLN A 11 -18.53 -4.83 -18.05
C GLN A 11 -17.35 -4.49 -17.13
N ARG A 12 -16.12 -4.56 -17.65
CA ARG A 12 -14.86 -4.31 -16.95
C ARG A 12 -14.75 -5.00 -15.59
N LYS A 13 -15.25 -6.24 -15.48
CA LYS A 13 -15.25 -7.02 -14.23
C LYS A 13 -14.72 -8.44 -14.44
N THR A 14 -14.11 -9.00 -13.41
CA THR A 14 -13.77 -10.44 -13.36
C THR A 14 -14.88 -11.15 -12.61
N VAL A 15 -15.34 -12.30 -13.10
CA VAL A 15 -16.34 -13.15 -12.43
C VAL A 15 -15.80 -14.57 -12.29
N TYR A 16 -16.44 -15.41 -11.49
CA TYR A 16 -16.09 -16.83 -11.39
C TYR A 16 -17.26 -17.72 -11.80
N TYR A 17 -17.00 -18.70 -12.66
CA TYR A 17 -17.95 -19.73 -13.06
C TYR A 17 -17.53 -21.09 -12.51
N ALA A 18 -18.45 -21.79 -11.85
CA ALA A 18 -18.23 -23.16 -11.36
C ALA A 18 -18.13 -24.16 -12.53
N GLY A 19 -17.74 -25.40 -12.24
CA GLY A 19 -17.58 -26.46 -13.24
C GLY A 19 -18.85 -26.78 -14.04
N ASN A 20 -20.02 -26.42 -13.52
CA ASN A 20 -21.32 -26.52 -14.19
C ASN A 20 -21.71 -25.26 -14.99
N GLY A 21 -20.83 -24.27 -15.10
CA GLY A 21 -21.07 -23.01 -15.83
C GLY A 21 -21.90 -21.96 -15.07
N GLN A 22 -22.25 -22.20 -13.80
CA GLN A 22 -22.99 -21.21 -13.00
C GLN A 22 -22.05 -20.16 -12.39
N MET A 23 -22.42 -18.88 -12.53
CA MET A 23 -21.69 -17.78 -11.92
C MET A 23 -21.79 -17.86 -10.40
N GLN A 24 -20.67 -17.68 -9.72
CA GLN A 24 -20.55 -17.77 -8.27
C GLN A 24 -20.51 -16.38 -7.64
N TYR A 25 -21.02 -16.33 -6.41
CA TYR A 25 -21.20 -15.11 -5.64
C TYR A 25 -20.70 -15.34 -4.21
N GLY A 26 -20.38 -14.26 -3.50
CA GLY A 26 -19.85 -14.30 -2.14
C GLY A 26 -18.42 -14.82 -2.06
N TYR A 27 -18.05 -15.34 -0.89
CA TYR A 27 -16.73 -15.91 -0.65
C TYR A 27 -16.56 -17.25 -1.37
N GLN A 28 -15.51 -17.36 -2.16
CA GLN A 28 -15.18 -18.56 -2.93
C GLN A 28 -13.70 -18.87 -2.77
N THR A 29 -13.39 -20.15 -2.56
CA THR A 29 -12.01 -20.64 -2.53
C THR A 29 -11.71 -21.34 -3.85
N VAL A 30 -10.77 -20.81 -4.62
CA VAL A 30 -10.38 -21.33 -5.93
C VAL A 30 -8.89 -21.65 -5.88
N ASN A 31 -8.52 -22.91 -6.10
CA ASN A 31 -7.12 -23.38 -6.03
C ASN A 31 -6.38 -22.97 -4.74
N GLY A 32 -7.08 -22.97 -3.60
CA GLY A 32 -6.52 -22.58 -2.30
C GLY A 32 -6.42 -21.06 -2.06
N HIS A 33 -6.87 -20.24 -3.01
CA HIS A 33 -6.93 -18.78 -2.86
C HIS A 33 -8.38 -18.33 -2.58
N HIS A 34 -8.53 -17.40 -1.64
CA HIS A 34 -9.82 -16.83 -1.26
C HIS A 34 -10.14 -15.59 -2.10
N TYR A 35 -11.32 -15.59 -2.70
CA TYR A 35 -11.86 -14.48 -3.48
C TYR A 35 -13.24 -14.13 -2.97
N TYR A 36 -13.63 -12.86 -3.08
CA TYR A 36 -15.01 -12.45 -2.85
C TYR A 36 -15.61 -11.95 -4.16
N PHE A 37 -16.78 -12.47 -4.51
CA PHE A 37 -17.56 -12.01 -5.65
C PHE A 37 -18.78 -11.27 -5.12
N ASN A 38 -18.98 -10.03 -5.56
CA ASN A 38 -20.11 -9.19 -5.19
C ASN A 38 -21.42 -9.98 -5.33
N THR A 39 -22.23 -10.04 -4.28
CA THR A 39 -23.43 -10.88 -4.24
C THR A 39 -24.56 -10.44 -5.17
N VAL A 40 -24.47 -9.23 -5.72
CA VAL A 40 -25.44 -8.67 -6.66
C VAL A 40 -24.95 -8.78 -8.11
N THR A 41 -23.69 -8.40 -8.35
CA THR A 41 -23.15 -8.25 -9.72
C THR A 41 -22.23 -9.41 -10.14
N GLY A 42 -21.79 -10.25 -9.21
CA GLY A 42 -20.82 -11.33 -9.43
C GLY A 42 -19.39 -10.84 -9.70
N ALA A 43 -19.14 -9.54 -9.60
CA ALA A 43 -17.81 -8.96 -9.82
C ALA A 43 -16.84 -9.37 -8.70
N LEU A 44 -15.62 -9.76 -9.06
CA LEU A 44 -14.53 -9.95 -8.12
C LEU A 44 -14.28 -8.62 -7.40
N GLU A 45 -14.40 -8.66 -6.10
CA GLU A 45 -14.17 -7.53 -5.22
C GLU A 45 -13.05 -7.89 -4.23
N PRO A 46 -12.36 -6.88 -3.68
CA PRO A 46 -11.55 -7.08 -2.48
C PRO A 46 -12.41 -7.77 -1.41
N LEU A 47 -11.83 -8.72 -0.69
CA LEU A 47 -12.51 -9.40 0.41
C LEU A 47 -13.12 -8.34 1.34
N PRO A 48 -14.44 -8.38 1.63
CA PRO A 48 -15.07 -7.46 2.54
C PRO A 48 -14.30 -7.49 3.85
N SER A 49 -13.73 -6.36 4.25
CA SER A 49 -13.19 -6.21 5.59
C SER A 49 -14.37 -6.26 6.54
N THR A 50 -14.78 -7.44 6.98
CA THR A 50 -15.65 -7.57 8.15
C THR A 50 -14.90 -6.89 9.28
N GLY A 51 -15.48 -5.77 9.72
CA GLY A 51 -14.97 -5.00 10.86
C GLY A 51 -14.60 -5.96 11.98
N SER A 52 -13.42 -5.71 12.55
CA SER A 52 -12.78 -6.56 13.55
C SER A 52 -12.29 -7.91 13.01
N SER A 53 -11.13 -7.93 12.34
CA SER A 53 -10.39 -9.19 12.20
C SER A 53 -8.89 -9.00 12.38
N LYS A 54 -8.47 -9.34 13.60
CA LYS A 54 -7.17 -9.90 13.93
C LYS A 54 -6.93 -11.08 12.97
N THR A 55 -6.24 -10.86 11.86
CA THR A 55 -5.88 -11.92 10.91
C THR A 55 -4.37 -12.10 10.90
N TYR A 56 -3.96 -13.34 11.09
CA TYR A 56 -2.61 -13.84 11.15
C TYR A 56 -1.80 -13.34 9.94
N ALA A 57 -0.87 -12.40 10.18
CA ALA A 57 0.17 -12.08 9.23
C ALA A 57 1.09 -13.31 9.06
N PRO A 58 1.57 -13.65 7.86
CA PRO A 58 2.74 -14.50 7.76
C PRO A 58 3.85 -13.82 8.58
N SER A 59 4.31 -14.50 9.62
CA SER A 59 4.98 -13.93 10.80
C SER A 59 6.31 -13.20 10.56
N ASN A 60 6.72 -13.01 9.31
CA ASN A 60 7.97 -12.38 8.91
C ASN A 60 7.82 -11.25 7.87
N GLN A 61 6.61 -10.83 7.50
CA GLN A 61 6.43 -9.68 6.59
C GLN A 61 6.16 -8.39 7.36
N SER A 62 7.02 -7.40 7.14
CA SER A 62 6.82 -6.04 7.64
C SER A 62 5.55 -5.43 7.05
N THR A 63 4.82 -4.66 7.85
CA THR A 63 3.56 -4.02 7.45
C THR A 63 3.59 -2.54 7.76
N PHE A 64 2.99 -1.74 6.89
CA PHE A 64 2.73 -0.33 7.10
C PHE A 64 1.23 -0.10 6.99
N SER A 65 0.62 0.40 8.05
CA SER A 65 -0.80 0.70 8.08
C SER A 65 -1.07 2.18 8.34
N LEU A 66 -1.98 2.76 7.58
CA LEU A 66 -2.47 4.12 7.77
C LEU A 66 -3.93 4.22 7.33
N ASN A 67 -4.70 5.12 7.94
CA ASN A 67 -6.14 5.30 7.69
C ASN A 67 -6.97 4.01 7.76
N GLY A 68 -6.55 3.01 8.54
CA GLY A 68 -7.22 1.70 8.61
C GLY A 68 -6.89 0.74 7.46
N HIS A 69 -6.06 1.15 6.50
CA HIS A 69 -5.52 0.29 5.45
C HIS A 69 -4.15 -0.27 5.84
N SER A 70 -3.87 -1.51 5.49
CA SER A 70 -2.59 -2.18 5.76
C SER A 70 -1.92 -2.60 4.45
N TYR A 71 -0.65 -2.24 4.32
CA TYR A 71 0.18 -2.51 3.15
C TYR A 71 1.37 -3.39 3.53
N ALA A 72 1.61 -4.43 2.74
CA ALA A 72 2.81 -5.24 2.89
C ALA A 72 4.04 -4.43 2.49
N VAL A 73 5.13 -4.58 3.23
CA VAL A 73 6.38 -3.87 2.99
C VAL A 73 7.37 -4.76 2.24
N LYS A 74 7.87 -4.29 1.11
CA LYS A 74 8.99 -4.88 0.36
C LYS A 74 10.27 -4.10 0.60
N SER A 75 11.42 -4.71 0.35
CA SER A 75 12.70 -4.00 0.39
C SER A 75 13.00 -3.32 -0.95
N PHE A 76 13.58 -2.14 -0.91
CA PHE A 76 14.11 -1.41 -2.06
C PHE A 76 15.55 -0.94 -1.78
N SER A 77 16.43 -1.07 -2.77
CA SER A 77 17.82 -0.64 -2.69
C SER A 77 18.19 0.16 -3.94
N GLY A 78 19.08 1.15 -3.79
CA GLY A 78 19.53 1.99 -4.89
C GLY A 78 18.79 3.32 -5.00
N THR A 79 18.87 3.92 -6.18
CA THR A 79 18.23 5.20 -6.55
C THR A 79 17.25 4.95 -7.69
N GLY A 80 16.06 5.58 -7.66
CA GLY A 80 15.07 5.47 -8.73
C GLY A 80 13.64 5.39 -8.23
N THR A 81 12.73 4.94 -9.10
CA THR A 81 11.32 4.73 -8.80
C THR A 81 11.05 3.33 -8.26
N VAL A 82 10.11 3.22 -7.33
CA VAL A 82 9.58 1.95 -6.86
C VAL A 82 8.41 1.52 -7.75
N PRO A 83 8.11 0.22 -7.89
CA PRO A 83 6.98 -0.23 -8.72
C PRO A 83 5.65 0.37 -8.27
N ALA A 84 4.81 0.74 -9.26
CA ALA A 84 3.44 1.20 -9.03
C ALA A 84 2.51 0.02 -8.72
N ASP A 85 2.66 -0.54 -7.52
CA ASP A 85 1.90 -1.70 -7.05
C ASP A 85 1.23 -1.45 -5.68
N ASN A 86 0.85 -2.53 -5.00
CA ASN A 86 0.12 -2.49 -3.73
C ASN A 86 1.04 -2.49 -2.49
N TYR A 87 2.34 -2.28 -2.68
CA TYR A 87 3.33 -2.40 -1.61
C TYR A 87 3.85 -1.04 -1.18
N VAL A 88 4.30 -0.99 0.06
CA VAL A 88 5.18 0.07 0.57
C VAL A 88 6.61 -0.46 0.52
N TYR A 89 7.59 0.38 0.23
CA TYR A 89 8.96 -0.07 0.07
C TYR A 89 9.86 0.46 1.18
N ALA A 90 10.42 -0.40 2.02
CA ALA A 90 11.45 -0.03 2.98
C ALA A 90 12.78 0.16 2.26
N TRP A 91 13.39 1.33 2.44
CA TRP A 91 14.68 1.63 1.85
C TRP A 91 15.79 0.93 2.65
N THR A 92 16.55 0.05 2.01
CA THR A 92 17.59 -0.74 2.69
C THR A 92 18.74 0.12 3.21
N SER A 93 19.01 1.26 2.58
CA SER A 93 20.09 2.17 2.99
C SER A 93 19.70 3.06 4.18
N LEU A 94 18.39 3.20 4.47
CA LEU A 94 17.88 4.01 5.57
C LEU A 94 16.87 3.21 6.41
N ARG A 95 17.30 2.81 7.61
CA ARG A 95 16.46 2.03 8.52
C ARG A 95 15.18 2.77 8.87
N ASN A 96 14.05 2.04 8.86
CA ASN A 96 12.71 2.57 9.16
C ASN A 96 12.27 3.73 8.25
N TYR A 97 12.83 3.79 7.05
CA TYR A 97 12.44 4.76 6.04
C TYR A 97 11.71 4.08 4.88
N TYR A 98 10.57 4.64 4.46
CA TYR A 98 9.67 4.00 3.50
C TYR A 98 9.38 4.87 2.28
N LEU A 99 9.09 4.21 1.16
CA LEU A 99 8.82 4.82 -0.13
C LEU A 99 7.42 4.41 -0.57
N PHE A 100 6.62 5.40 -0.94
CA PHE A 100 5.30 5.24 -1.51
C PHE A 100 5.37 5.67 -2.98
N GLU A 101 5.02 4.75 -3.88
CA GLU A 101 4.96 5.08 -5.30
C GLU A 101 3.76 5.99 -5.59
N TYR A 102 3.94 7.04 -6.39
CA TYR A 102 2.89 8.01 -6.69
C TYR A 102 1.64 7.35 -7.30
N TYR A 103 1.86 6.41 -8.22
CA TYR A 103 0.78 5.63 -8.83
C TYR A 103 0.39 4.38 -8.03
N GLY A 104 1.07 4.12 -6.91
CA GLY A 104 0.78 3.01 -6.02
C GLY A 104 -0.52 3.23 -5.25
N ASN A 105 -1.21 2.14 -4.90
CA ASN A 105 -2.48 2.26 -4.18
C ASN A 105 -2.34 2.90 -2.80
N ALA A 106 -1.19 2.71 -2.14
CA ALA A 106 -0.91 3.28 -0.84
C ALA A 106 -0.76 4.82 -0.84
N HIS A 107 -0.46 5.44 -1.99
CA HIS A 107 -0.30 6.90 -2.11
C HIS A 107 -1.60 7.66 -1.81
N LYS A 108 -2.75 7.07 -2.17
CA LYS A 108 -4.08 7.70 -1.99
C LYS A 108 -4.36 8.05 -0.54
N GLU A 109 -3.82 7.27 0.38
CA GLU A 109 -4.00 7.44 1.81
C GLU A 109 -3.14 8.56 2.41
N LEU A 110 -2.08 8.99 1.70
CA LEU A 110 -1.15 10.01 2.20
C LEU A 110 -1.74 11.41 2.20
N ALA A 111 -2.71 11.68 1.32
CA ALA A 111 -3.29 13.01 1.15
C ALA A 111 -4.06 13.50 2.38
N SER A 112 -4.62 12.58 3.18
CA SER A 112 -5.37 12.89 4.41
C SER A 112 -4.51 12.95 5.66
N LEU A 113 -3.23 12.56 5.58
CA LEU A 113 -2.33 12.61 6.74
C LEU A 113 -1.98 14.06 7.09
N HIS A 114 -2.09 14.36 8.38
CA HIS A 114 -1.69 15.62 9.00
C HIS A 114 -0.83 15.35 10.23
N VAL A 115 -0.23 16.39 10.81
CA VAL A 115 0.46 16.26 12.10
C VAL A 115 -0.53 15.75 13.14
N GLY A 116 -0.13 14.71 13.87
CA GLY A 116 -0.97 13.98 14.83
C GLY A 116 -1.66 12.74 14.27
N SER A 117 -1.71 12.53 12.94
CA SER A 117 -2.31 11.30 12.38
C SER A 117 -1.55 10.05 12.85
N PRO A 118 -2.25 8.98 13.26
CA PRO A 118 -1.62 7.74 13.65
C PRO A 118 -1.25 6.88 12.43
N VAL A 119 -0.10 6.24 12.50
CA VAL A 119 0.36 5.20 11.55
C VAL A 119 0.85 4.00 12.34
N VAL A 120 0.68 2.79 11.83
CA VAL A 120 1.14 1.56 12.48
C VAL A 120 2.19 0.90 11.60
N ILE A 121 3.40 0.76 12.10
CA ILE A 121 4.53 0.19 11.37
C ILE A 121 5.03 -1.03 12.14
N ASN A 122 4.97 -2.21 11.53
CA ASN A 122 5.35 -3.48 12.17
C ASN A 122 4.66 -3.70 13.53
N GLY A 123 3.40 -3.28 13.66
CA GLY A 123 2.63 -3.37 14.90
C GLY A 123 2.89 -2.24 15.91
N GLN A 124 3.82 -1.33 15.66
CA GLN A 124 4.06 -0.16 16.51
C GLN A 124 3.28 1.05 15.99
N THR A 125 2.43 1.63 16.84
CA THR A 125 1.74 2.89 16.56
C THR A 125 2.69 4.07 16.75
N LEU A 126 2.86 4.86 15.70
CA LEU A 126 3.58 6.13 15.68
C LEU A 126 2.61 7.25 15.29
N HIS A 127 2.94 8.49 15.64
CA HIS A 127 2.16 9.65 15.23
C HIS A 127 3.00 10.55 14.34
N VAL A 128 2.41 11.03 13.24
CA VAL A 128 3.04 12.02 12.35
C VAL A 128 3.39 13.26 13.17
N ARG A 129 4.64 13.69 13.12
CA ARG A 129 5.15 14.87 13.83
C ARG A 129 5.54 16.00 12.90
N GLU A 130 5.96 15.67 11.69
CA GLU A 130 6.40 16.65 10.71
C GLU A 130 6.07 16.17 9.30
N ILE A 131 5.68 17.12 8.45
CA ILE A 131 5.44 16.93 7.02
C ILE A 131 6.20 18.04 6.31
N ILE A 132 7.06 17.68 5.37
CA ILE A 132 7.86 18.62 4.57
C ILE A 132 7.47 18.42 3.11
N THR A 133 7.06 19.49 2.43
CA THR A 133 6.67 19.47 1.02
C THR A 133 7.71 20.18 0.16
N ASN A 134 7.61 20.03 -1.17
CA ASN A 134 8.44 20.75 -2.13
C ASN A 134 9.95 20.53 -1.94
N VAL A 135 10.35 19.34 -1.49
CA VAL A 135 11.77 19.00 -1.32
C VAL A 135 12.35 18.58 -2.66
N SER A 136 13.46 19.19 -3.09
CA SER A 136 14.15 18.80 -4.32
C SER A 136 14.55 17.32 -4.29
N ASN A 137 14.24 16.56 -5.35
CA ASN A 137 14.62 15.15 -5.43
C ASN A 137 16.07 14.98 -5.89
N ASP A 138 17.01 15.35 -5.01
CA ASP A 138 18.45 15.33 -5.25
C ASP A 138 19.23 14.80 -4.03
N GLY A 139 20.57 14.87 -4.06
CA GLY A 139 21.41 14.46 -2.93
C GLY A 139 21.15 15.24 -1.63
N ASN A 140 20.69 16.48 -1.71
CA ASN A 140 20.39 17.29 -0.52
C ASN A 140 19.16 16.76 0.23
N ALA A 141 18.18 16.18 -0.49
CA ALA A 141 17.04 15.51 0.14
C ALA A 141 17.48 14.29 0.95
N TYR A 142 18.42 13.50 0.44
CA TYR A 142 18.96 12.36 1.18
C TYR A 142 19.59 12.82 2.50
N ASP A 143 20.43 13.85 2.47
CA ASP A 143 21.07 14.38 3.68
C ASP A 143 20.04 14.97 4.67
N LEU A 144 19.01 15.63 4.17
CA LEU A 144 17.89 16.11 4.98
C LEU A 144 17.19 14.94 5.68
N VAL A 145 16.83 13.90 4.94
CA VAL A 145 16.18 12.70 5.47
C VAL A 145 17.07 12.03 6.50
N ALA A 146 18.35 11.83 6.21
CA ALA A 146 19.30 11.19 7.12
C ALA A 146 19.41 11.93 8.45
N ARG A 147 19.48 13.28 8.43
CA ARG A 147 19.46 14.10 9.65
C ARG A 147 18.14 13.99 10.41
N LYS A 148 17.00 14.05 9.71
CA LYS A 148 15.68 13.92 10.34
C LYS A 148 15.49 12.53 10.97
N MET A 149 15.98 11.47 10.35
CA MET A 149 15.92 10.11 10.89
C MET A 149 16.75 9.91 12.17
N GLN A 150 17.62 10.84 12.56
CA GLN A 150 18.25 10.84 13.88
C GLN A 150 17.31 11.37 14.98
N GLN A 151 16.25 12.10 14.60
CA GLN A 151 15.30 12.74 15.50
C GLN A 151 13.96 11.99 15.56
N TYR A 152 13.65 11.21 14.52
CA TYR A 152 12.38 10.51 14.36
C TYR A 152 12.55 8.99 14.25
N LYS A 153 11.58 8.23 14.74
CA LYS A 153 11.62 6.75 14.73
C LYS A 153 11.35 6.14 13.36
N ALA A 154 10.55 6.83 12.54
CA ALA A 154 10.23 6.42 11.18
C ALA A 154 10.01 7.64 10.28
N GLY A 155 10.23 7.46 8.98
CA GLY A 155 9.91 8.45 7.97
C GLY A 155 9.51 7.80 6.66
N TRP A 156 8.82 8.55 5.80
CA TRP A 156 8.47 8.08 4.48
C TRP A 156 8.36 9.22 3.48
N GLN A 157 8.41 8.88 2.19
CA GLN A 157 8.28 9.84 1.10
C GLN A 157 7.45 9.33 -0.08
N THR A 158 6.95 10.29 -0.85
CA THR A 158 6.36 10.09 -2.18
C THR A 158 6.79 11.23 -3.10
N CYS A 159 6.74 11.01 -4.41
CA CYS A 159 6.73 12.11 -5.37
C CYS A 159 5.45 12.94 -5.22
N GLU A 160 5.53 14.26 -5.41
CA GLU A 160 4.35 15.15 -5.39
C GLU A 160 3.60 15.18 -6.74
N TYR A 161 4.28 14.87 -7.84
CA TYR A 161 3.66 14.77 -9.17
C TYR A 161 4.36 13.72 -10.03
N ALA A 162 3.65 13.22 -11.05
CA ALA A 162 4.14 12.16 -11.92
C ALA A 162 5.05 12.67 -13.06
N ALA A 163 6.23 13.21 -12.72
CA ALA A 163 7.21 13.64 -13.71
C ALA A 163 8.66 13.43 -13.24
N TYR A 164 9.57 13.33 -14.20
CA TYR A 164 11.01 13.38 -13.94
C TYR A 164 11.37 14.74 -13.33
N GLY A 165 12.07 14.73 -12.18
CA GLY A 165 12.35 15.93 -11.41
C GLY A 165 11.25 16.34 -10.43
N SER A 166 10.26 15.46 -10.16
CA SER A 166 9.26 15.72 -9.12
C SER A 166 9.91 16.06 -7.79
N THR A 167 9.35 17.05 -7.10
CA THR A 167 9.64 17.30 -5.69
C THR A 167 9.09 16.16 -4.85
N LEU A 168 9.65 16.01 -3.66
CA LEU A 168 9.28 15.01 -2.67
C LEU A 168 8.44 15.66 -1.58
N ARG A 169 7.45 14.89 -1.13
CA ARG A 169 6.80 15.09 0.15
C ARG A 169 7.33 14.06 1.13
N LEU A 170 7.76 14.53 2.28
CA LEU A 170 8.36 13.73 3.35
C LEU A 170 7.48 13.81 4.59
N TRP A 171 7.35 12.69 5.31
CA TRP A 171 6.71 12.61 6.61
C TRP A 171 7.65 11.98 7.61
N PHE A 172 7.54 12.38 8.87
CA PHE A 172 8.31 11.83 9.98
C PHE A 172 7.41 11.58 11.20
N ALA A 173 7.65 10.48 11.93
CA ALA A 173 6.79 10.02 13.02
C ALA A 173 7.57 9.44 14.23
N ASN A 174 6.95 9.52 15.42
CA ASN A 174 7.47 9.05 16.71
C ASN A 174 6.44 8.29 17.56
#